data_AF-A0A2N1J893-F1
#
_entry.id   AF-A0A2N1J893-F1
#
_cell.length_a   1.000
_cell.length_b   1.000
_cell.length_c   1.000
_cell.angle_alpha   90.00
_cell.angle_beta   90.00
_cell.angle_gamma   90.00
#
_symmetry.space_group_name_H-M   'P 1'
#
loop_
_entity.id
_entity.type
_entity.pdbx_description
1 polymer ?
#
loop_
_entity_poly.entity_id
_entity_poly.type
_entity_poly.pdbx_seq_one_letter_code
_entity_poly.pdbx_strand_id
1 'polypeptide(L)'
;MDDPGSVRSLLAQLRAQQDTPPSPPPPESTQRRTWVRDERTQHVYNPWEPAIPRQKAPSPSRDLRAMRFAEALPIVKAKASDLAFRTCAAKLREEQHALERTLAHERTELIGEDGARLHGHAGAKTQALHAQWAWDALKRWDAMQRTQQCELERLGVPPFFATTDPDALAMQRRMAHILERLMEDA
;
A
#
# COMPACT_ATOMS: atom_id res chain seq x y z
N MET A 1 36.09 -8.77 -13.76
CA MET A 1 35.76 -8.30 -12.40
C MET A 1 34.32 -7.86 -12.46
N ASP A 2 33.42 -8.80 -12.18
CA ASP A 2 31.98 -8.56 -12.20
C ASP A 2 31.56 -8.00 -10.85
N ASP A 3 31.11 -6.75 -10.88
CA ASP A 3 30.71 -5.96 -9.72
C ASP A 3 29.37 -6.48 -9.18
N PRO A 4 29.30 -7.00 -7.94
CA PRO A 4 28.10 -7.62 -7.39
C PRO A 4 26.94 -6.63 -7.18
N GLY A 5 27.18 -5.32 -7.33
CA GLY A 5 26.15 -4.26 -7.23
C GLY A 5 25.59 -3.76 -8.56
N SER A 6 26.03 -4.30 -9.71
CA SER A 6 25.60 -3.78 -11.02
C SER A 6 24.12 -4.05 -11.31
N VAL A 7 23.44 -3.10 -11.95
CA VAL A 7 22.04 -3.22 -12.43
C VAL A 7 21.84 -4.46 -13.30
N ARG A 8 22.90 -4.94 -13.99
CA ARG A 8 22.88 -6.19 -14.75
C ARG A 8 22.73 -7.43 -13.86
N SER A 9 23.35 -7.45 -12.68
CA SER A 9 23.21 -8.54 -11.69
C SER A 9 21.80 -8.56 -11.11
N LEU A 10 21.21 -7.40 -10.84
CA LEU A 10 19.83 -7.31 -10.35
C LEU A 10 18.81 -7.76 -11.41
N LEU A 11 19.01 -7.39 -12.68
CA LEU A 11 18.18 -7.86 -13.78
C LEU A 11 18.36 -9.36 -14.07
N ALA A 12 19.58 -9.89 -13.91
CA ALA A 12 19.84 -11.33 -14.01
C ALA A 12 19.14 -12.11 -12.89
N GLN A 13 19.14 -11.58 -11.66
CA GLN A 13 18.46 -12.17 -10.52
C GLN A 13 16.93 -12.14 -10.68
N LEU A 14 16.39 -11.07 -11.26
CA LEU A 14 14.95 -10.96 -11.55
C LEU A 14 14.49 -11.94 -12.63
N ARG A 15 15.31 -12.19 -13.66
CA ARG A 15 15.03 -13.22 -14.69
C ARG A 15 15.14 -14.64 -14.13
N ALA A 16 16.15 -14.91 -13.29
CA ALA A 16 16.32 -16.22 -12.67
C ALA A 16 15.12 -16.62 -11.77
N GLN A 17 14.42 -15.65 -11.17
CA GLN A 17 13.18 -15.91 -10.43
C GLN A 17 11.95 -16.12 -11.32
N GLN A 18 11.99 -15.69 -12.59
CA GLN A 18 10.88 -15.84 -13.53
C GLN A 18 10.94 -17.16 -14.33
N ASP A 19 12.12 -17.76 -14.48
CA ASP A 19 12.34 -18.98 -15.28
C ASP A 19 12.35 -20.29 -14.46
N THR A 20 11.65 -20.38 -13.32
CA THR A 20 11.49 -21.67 -12.63
C THR A 20 10.29 -22.43 -13.21
N PRO A 21 10.47 -23.47 -14.05
CA PRO A 21 9.34 -24.27 -14.50
C PRO A 21 8.73 -25.04 -13.32
N PRO A 22 7.40 -25.23 -13.27
CA PRO A 22 6.79 -26.09 -12.26
C PRO A 22 7.25 -27.53 -12.48
N SER A 23 7.90 -28.12 -11.47
CA SER A 23 8.18 -29.56 -11.42
C SER A 23 6.88 -30.36 -11.52
N PRO A 24 6.86 -31.48 -12.26
CA PRO A 24 5.68 -32.34 -12.37
C PRO A 24 5.33 -33.00 -11.03
N PRO A 25 4.04 -33.31 -10.77
CA PRO A 25 3.62 -34.04 -9.58
C PRO A 25 4.12 -35.51 -9.64
N PRO A 26 4.49 -36.12 -8.50
CA PRO A 26 4.86 -37.53 -8.45
C PRO A 26 3.66 -38.44 -8.73
N PRO A 27 3.88 -39.63 -9.34
CA PRO A 27 2.80 -40.57 -9.66
C PRO A 27 2.25 -41.28 -8.43
N GLU A 28 0.95 -41.57 -8.50
CA GLU A 28 0.16 -42.34 -7.56
C GLU A 28 0.83 -43.65 -7.12
N SER A 29 0.89 -43.88 -5.81
CA SER A 29 1.11 -45.21 -5.23
C SER A 29 -0.19 -45.72 -4.60
N THR A 30 -0.76 -46.71 -5.26
CA THR A 30 -1.86 -47.57 -4.80
C THR A 30 -1.57 -48.13 -3.40
N GLN A 31 -2.42 -47.85 -2.41
CA GLN A 31 -2.68 -48.80 -1.34
C GLN A 31 -4.15 -48.87 -0.95
N ARG A 32 -4.57 -50.12 -0.79
CA ARG A 32 -5.93 -50.63 -0.67
C ARG A 32 -6.46 -50.50 0.76
N ARG A 33 -7.76 -50.21 0.84
CA ARG A 33 -8.82 -50.72 1.76
C ARG A 33 -8.52 -50.82 3.26
N THR A 34 -9.45 -50.28 4.06
CA THR A 34 -10.39 -51.09 4.87
C THR A 34 -11.72 -50.36 5.07
N TRP A 35 -12.80 -51.13 5.05
CA TRP A 35 -14.21 -50.75 5.06
C TRP A 35 -14.77 -50.59 6.48
N VAL A 36 -15.51 -49.51 6.75
CA VAL A 36 -16.61 -49.36 7.74
C VAL A 36 -17.30 -48.03 7.37
N ARG A 37 -18.61 -47.83 7.20
CA ARG A 37 -19.86 -48.58 7.21
C ARG A 37 -20.91 -47.62 6.63
N ASP A 38 -21.89 -48.17 5.93
CA ASP A 38 -23.08 -47.53 5.35
C ASP A 38 -23.73 -46.44 6.22
N GLU A 39 -24.01 -45.29 5.60
CA GLU A 39 -25.31 -44.62 5.75
C GLU A 39 -25.85 -44.27 4.36
N ARG A 40 -26.85 -45.05 3.95
CA ARG A 40 -27.68 -44.85 2.77
C ARG A 40 -28.32 -43.48 2.81
N THR A 41 -28.06 -42.67 1.79
CA THR A 41 -29.07 -41.75 1.27
C THR A 41 -29.17 -42.01 -0.22
N GLN A 42 -30.26 -42.64 -0.63
CA GLN A 42 -30.58 -42.94 -2.02
C GLN A 42 -30.76 -41.63 -2.77
N HIS A 43 -29.74 -41.20 -3.51
CA HIS A 43 -29.91 -40.15 -4.50
C HIS A 43 -30.58 -40.79 -5.73
N VAL A 44 -31.88 -40.55 -5.88
CA VAL A 44 -32.62 -40.88 -7.10
C VAL A 44 -31.97 -40.09 -8.23
N TYR A 45 -31.31 -40.77 -9.16
CA TYR A 45 -30.80 -40.16 -10.37
C TYR A 45 -32.00 -39.84 -11.26
N ASN A 46 -32.29 -38.55 -11.44
CA ASN A 46 -33.33 -38.08 -12.35
C ASN A 46 -32.67 -37.53 -13.63
N PRO A 47 -32.76 -38.24 -14.78
CA PRO A 47 -32.02 -37.88 -16.00
C PRO A 47 -32.47 -36.58 -16.69
N TRP A 48 -33.48 -35.90 -16.14
CA TRP A 48 -34.14 -34.74 -16.76
C TRP A 48 -33.96 -33.43 -15.98
N GLU A 49 -33.14 -33.39 -14.93
CA GLU A 49 -32.81 -32.12 -14.28
C GLU A 49 -31.83 -31.31 -15.15
N PRO A 50 -32.17 -30.06 -15.53
CA PRO A 50 -31.23 -29.20 -16.22
C PRO A 50 -30.03 -28.96 -15.30
N ALA A 51 -28.83 -29.24 -15.80
CA ALA A 51 -27.58 -29.02 -15.08
C ALA A 51 -27.49 -27.55 -14.66
N ILE A 52 -27.75 -27.25 -13.39
CA ILE A 52 -27.51 -25.94 -12.83
C ILE A 52 -26.00 -25.71 -12.96
N PRO A 53 -25.52 -24.72 -13.73
CA PRO A 53 -24.10 -24.46 -13.81
C PRO A 53 -23.64 -24.13 -12.39
N ARG A 54 -22.77 -25.00 -11.84
CA ARG A 54 -22.09 -24.76 -10.57
C ARG A 54 -21.48 -23.36 -10.66
N GLN A 55 -22.10 -22.39 -10.00
CA GLN A 55 -21.54 -21.07 -9.87
C GLN A 55 -20.17 -21.22 -9.23
N LYS A 56 -19.15 -20.77 -9.95
CA LYS A 56 -17.77 -20.72 -9.48
C LYS A 56 -17.79 -19.94 -8.16
N ALA A 57 -17.40 -20.59 -7.06
CA ALA A 57 -17.32 -19.94 -5.76
C ALA A 57 -16.55 -18.61 -5.89
N PRO A 58 -16.99 -17.53 -5.21
CA PRO A 58 -16.32 -16.24 -5.30
C PRO A 58 -14.85 -16.40 -4.91
N SER A 59 -13.94 -15.97 -5.78
CA SER A 59 -12.52 -15.94 -5.49
C SER A 59 -12.27 -15.17 -4.18
N PRO A 60 -11.34 -15.61 -3.31
CA PRO A 60 -11.03 -14.86 -2.11
C PRO A 60 -10.61 -13.44 -2.52
N SER A 61 -11.29 -12.43 -1.97
CA SER A 61 -10.99 -11.03 -2.20
C SER A 61 -9.49 -10.81 -1.99
N ARG A 62 -8.77 -10.50 -3.07
CA ARG A 62 -7.31 -10.38 -3.06
C ARG A 62 -6.92 -9.28 -2.06
N ASP A 63 -6.10 -9.61 -1.07
CA ASP A 63 -5.68 -8.64 -0.07
C ASP A 63 -4.84 -7.53 -0.72
N LEU A 64 -5.37 -6.31 -0.70
CA LEU A 64 -4.74 -5.14 -1.30
C LEU A 64 -3.58 -4.62 -0.44
N ARG A 65 -3.54 -4.96 0.85
CA ARG A 65 -2.52 -4.47 1.79
C ARG A 65 -1.16 -5.13 1.56
N ALA A 66 -1.16 -6.46 1.37
CA ALA A 66 0.04 -7.26 1.16
C ALA A 66 0.48 -7.32 -0.32
N MET A 67 -0.10 -6.48 -1.18
CA MET A 67 0.17 -6.51 -2.61
C MET A 67 1.58 -5.99 -2.91
N ARG A 68 2.32 -6.76 -3.72
CA ARG A 68 3.65 -6.33 -4.17
C ARG A 68 3.53 -5.13 -5.09
N PHE A 69 4.57 -4.30 -5.09
CA PHE A 69 4.64 -3.08 -5.89
C PHE A 69 4.24 -3.28 -7.37
N ALA A 70 4.81 -4.29 -8.04
CA ALA A 70 4.51 -4.57 -9.45
C ALA A 70 3.05 -4.98 -9.70
N GLU A 71 2.42 -5.67 -8.74
CA GLU A 71 1.03 -6.10 -8.82
C GLU A 71 0.05 -4.95 -8.56
N ALA A 72 0.46 -3.96 -7.75
CA ALA A 72 -0.34 -2.79 -7.42
C ALA A 72 -0.40 -1.76 -8.56
N LEU A 73 0.67 -1.62 -9.36
CA LEU A 73 0.77 -0.60 -10.41
C LEU A 73 -0.40 -0.56 -11.41
N PRO A 74 -0.88 -1.69 -11.97
CA PRO A 74 -2.01 -1.66 -12.90
C PRO A 74 -3.30 -1.14 -12.26
N ILE A 75 -3.54 -1.50 -11.00
CA ILE A 75 -4.72 -1.06 -10.24
C ILE A 75 -4.61 0.44 -9.95
N VAL A 76 -3.44 0.88 -9.50
CA VAL A 76 -3.11 2.28 -9.23
C VAL A 76 -3.27 3.14 -10.49
N LYS A 77 -2.79 2.66 -11.64
CA LYS A 77 -2.97 3.34 -12.93
C LYS A 77 -4.44 3.45 -13.33
N ALA A 78 -5.21 2.38 -13.16
CA ALA A 78 -6.64 2.41 -13.43
C ALA A 78 -7.38 3.40 -12.52
N LYS A 79 -7.00 3.48 -11.23
CA LYS A 79 -7.54 4.45 -10.27
C LYS A 79 -7.15 5.88 -10.63
N ALA A 80 -5.92 6.13 -11.08
CA ALA A 80 -5.47 7.46 -11.48
C ALA A 80 -6.30 8.05 -12.64
N SER A 81 -6.90 7.22 -13.49
CA SER A 81 -7.80 7.67 -14.57
C SER A 81 -9.23 7.96 -14.11
N ASP A 82 -9.61 7.56 -12.89
CA ASP A 82 -10.96 7.79 -12.35
C ASP A 82 -11.11 9.23 -11.83
N LEU A 83 -12.08 9.97 -12.36
CA LEU A 83 -12.34 11.36 -11.98
C LEU A 83 -12.76 11.51 -10.51
N ALA A 84 -13.54 10.56 -9.98
CA ALA A 84 -13.97 10.59 -8.59
C ALA A 84 -12.76 10.45 -7.65
N PHE A 85 -11.88 9.49 -7.98
CA PHE A 85 -10.61 9.31 -7.27
C PHE A 85 -9.74 10.57 -7.33
N ARG A 86 -9.52 11.15 -8.52
CA ARG A 86 -8.71 12.37 -8.69
C ARG A 86 -9.24 13.53 -7.85
N THR A 87 -10.57 13.69 -7.79
CA THR A 87 -11.22 14.73 -6.97
C THR A 87 -10.94 14.52 -5.48
N CYS A 88 -11.07 13.28 -4.99
CA CYS A 88 -10.74 12.95 -3.61
C CYS A 88 -9.25 13.14 -3.31
N ALA A 89 -8.36 12.70 -4.20
CA ALA A 89 -6.92 12.87 -4.05
C ALA A 89 -6.50 14.35 -4.03
N ALA A 90 -7.11 15.18 -4.87
CA ALA A 90 -6.89 16.62 -4.87
C ALA A 90 -7.31 17.27 -3.55
N LYS A 91 -8.41 16.82 -2.95
CA LYS A 91 -8.84 17.27 -1.62
C LYS A 91 -7.84 16.89 -0.52
N LEU A 92 -7.37 15.64 -0.50
CA LEU A 92 -6.36 15.19 0.47
C LEU A 92 -5.05 16.00 0.37
N ARG A 93 -4.68 16.37 -0.86
CA ARG A 93 -3.51 17.24 -1.11
C ARG A 93 -3.74 18.66 -0.62
N GLU A 94 -4.92 19.23 -0.83
CA GLU A 94 -5.22 20.57 -0.32
C GLU A 94 -5.22 20.60 1.21
N GLU A 95 -5.73 19.56 1.87
CA GLU A 95 -5.67 19.40 3.32
C GLU A 95 -4.21 19.33 3.82
N GLN A 96 -3.35 18.60 3.10
CA GLN A 96 -1.91 18.57 3.38
C GLN A 96 -1.27 19.94 3.23
N HIS A 97 -1.47 20.62 2.09
CA HIS A 97 -0.91 21.96 1.86
C HIS A 97 -1.41 22.97 2.90
N ALA A 98 -2.67 22.89 3.32
CA ALA A 98 -3.21 23.75 4.37
C ALA A 98 -2.50 23.51 5.71
N LEU A 99 -2.23 22.25 6.07
CA LEU A 99 -1.45 21.92 7.27
C LEU A 99 -0.02 22.45 7.15
N GLU A 100 0.65 22.23 6.02
CA GLU A 100 2.02 22.69 5.77
C GLU A 100 2.13 24.22 5.88
N ARG A 101 1.19 24.97 5.29
CA ARG A 101 1.11 26.44 5.42
C ARG A 101 0.93 26.87 6.86
N THR A 102 0.07 26.17 7.61
CA THR A 102 -0.17 26.46 9.03
C THR A 102 1.09 26.24 9.86
N LEU A 103 1.75 25.08 9.70
CA LEU A 103 2.99 24.76 10.42
C LEU A 103 4.13 25.71 10.03
N ALA A 104 4.24 26.07 8.74
CA ALA A 104 5.23 27.03 8.28
C ALA A 104 5.02 28.40 8.93
N HIS A 105 3.77 28.88 8.97
CA HIS A 105 3.43 30.14 9.63
C HIS A 105 3.74 30.12 11.12
N GLU A 106 3.29 29.08 11.85
CA GLU A 106 3.59 28.90 13.28
C GLU A 106 5.10 28.87 13.55
N ARG A 107 5.87 28.18 12.69
CA ARG A 107 7.34 28.13 12.80
C ARG A 107 7.94 29.52 12.66
N THR A 108 7.57 30.27 11.62
CA THR A 108 8.08 31.62 11.38
C THR A 108 7.72 32.57 12.53
N GLU A 109 6.51 32.47 13.08
CA GLU A 109 6.12 33.23 14.28
C GLU A 109 6.99 32.89 15.49
N LEU A 110 7.41 31.64 15.64
CA LEU A 110 8.19 31.21 16.80
C LEU A 110 9.67 31.57 16.69
N ILE A 111 10.31 31.24 15.56
CA ILE A 111 11.78 31.38 15.42
C ILE A 111 12.20 32.56 14.53
N GLY A 112 11.26 33.27 13.91
CA GLY A 112 11.53 34.29 12.90
C GLY A 112 11.96 33.70 11.55
N GLU A 113 12.10 34.56 10.55
CA GLU A 113 12.72 34.17 9.28
C GLU A 113 14.16 33.65 9.54
N ASP A 114 14.51 32.55 8.89
CA ASP A 114 15.81 31.85 9.01
C ASP A 114 16.26 31.49 10.44
N GLY A 115 15.33 31.49 11.40
CA GLY A 115 15.66 31.18 12.79
C GLY A 115 16.38 32.31 13.54
N ALA A 116 16.18 33.56 13.11
CA ALA A 116 16.79 34.74 13.75
C ALA A 116 16.60 34.79 15.28
N ARG A 117 15.45 34.33 15.80
CA ARG A 117 15.12 34.35 17.25
C ARG A 117 15.72 33.20 18.04
N LEU A 118 16.37 32.23 17.39
CA LEU A 118 17.10 31.14 18.05
C LEU A 118 18.45 31.60 18.60
N HIS A 119 18.99 32.69 18.08
CA HIS A 119 20.32 33.19 18.42
C HIS A 119 20.18 34.49 19.22
N GLY A 120 20.76 34.54 20.43
CA GLY A 120 20.74 35.73 21.29
C GLY A 120 20.38 35.44 22.75
N HIS A 121 20.18 36.51 23.54
CA HIS A 121 19.98 36.43 25.00
C HIS A 121 18.74 35.62 25.43
N ALA A 122 17.73 35.50 24.56
CA ALA A 122 16.54 34.68 24.79
C ALA A 122 16.55 33.34 24.00
N GLY A 123 17.65 33.05 23.28
CA GLY A 123 17.73 31.93 22.33
C GLY A 123 17.46 30.56 22.95
N ALA A 124 17.97 30.31 24.16
CA ALA A 124 17.74 29.04 24.86
C ALA A 124 16.25 28.78 25.17
N LYS A 125 15.50 29.83 25.53
CA LYS A 125 14.05 29.73 25.77
C LYS A 125 13.31 29.49 24.45
N THR A 126 13.65 30.23 23.39
CA THR A 126 13.08 30.02 22.05
C THR A 126 13.37 28.62 21.53
N GLN A 127 14.58 28.09 21.76
CA GLN A 127 14.97 26.75 21.35
C GLN A 127 14.15 25.66 22.05
N ALA A 128 13.90 25.79 23.36
CA ALA A 128 13.05 24.86 24.09
C ALA A 128 11.60 24.88 23.57
N LEU A 129 11.03 26.07 23.34
CA LEU A 129 9.70 26.22 22.75
C LEU A 129 9.64 25.65 21.33
N HIS A 130 10.66 25.89 20.50
CA HIS A 130 10.75 25.36 19.15
C HIS A 130 10.86 23.83 19.14
N ALA A 131 11.62 23.25 20.07
CA ALA A 131 11.69 21.80 20.21
C ALA A 131 10.32 21.21 20.56
N GLN A 132 9.61 21.79 21.53
CA GLN A 132 8.25 21.36 21.89
C GLN A 132 7.29 21.48 20.70
N TRP A 133 7.29 22.63 20.03
CA TRP A 133 6.48 22.84 18.83
C TRP A 133 6.80 21.82 17.74
N ALA A 134 8.08 21.50 17.50
CA ALA A 134 8.47 20.52 16.48
C ALA A 134 7.91 19.12 16.79
N TRP A 135 7.91 18.70 18.06
CA TRP A 135 7.26 17.45 18.46
C TRP A 135 5.76 17.46 18.20
N ASP A 136 5.07 18.55 18.51
CA ASP A 136 3.63 18.66 18.29
C ASP A 136 3.28 18.77 16.79
N ALA A 137 4.11 19.45 16.01
CA ALA A 137 4.01 19.50 14.55
C ALA A 137 4.17 18.10 13.93
N LEU A 138 5.14 17.30 14.41
CA LEU A 138 5.30 15.91 13.98
C LEU A 138 4.07 15.05 14.30
N LYS A 139 3.48 15.18 15.51
CA LYS A 139 2.23 14.46 15.85
C LYS A 139 1.07 14.84 14.92
N ARG A 140 0.93 16.13 14.60
CA ARG A 140 -0.11 16.61 13.65
C ARG A 140 0.13 16.05 12.25
N TRP A 141 1.39 16.02 11.82
CA TRP A 141 1.78 15.42 10.54
C TRP A 141 1.45 13.92 10.49
N ASP A 142 1.84 13.16 11.50
CA ASP A 142 1.57 11.72 11.59
C ASP A 142 0.06 11.41 11.58
N ALA A 143 -0.73 12.24 12.26
CA ALA A 143 -2.19 12.13 12.27
C ALA A 143 -2.80 12.39 10.87
N MET A 144 -2.30 13.40 10.15
CA MET A 144 -2.70 13.68 8.78
C MET A 144 -2.33 12.50 7.86
N GLN A 145 -1.09 12.04 7.93
CA GLN A 145 -0.61 10.92 7.11
C GLN A 145 -1.42 9.64 7.36
N ARG A 146 -1.78 9.35 8.62
CA ARG A 146 -2.65 8.22 8.96
C ARG A 146 -4.05 8.39 8.35
N THR A 147 -4.61 9.59 8.41
CA THR A 147 -5.91 9.90 7.79
C THR A 147 -5.86 9.65 6.27
N GLN A 148 -4.80 10.14 5.61
CA GLN A 148 -4.59 9.92 4.18
C GLN A 148 -4.45 8.43 3.83
N GLN A 149 -3.69 7.66 4.63
CA GLN A 149 -3.56 6.21 4.45
C GLN A 149 -4.92 5.50 4.53
N CYS A 150 -5.74 5.85 5.53
CA CYS A 150 -7.08 5.29 5.69
C CYS A 150 -8.01 5.66 4.52
N GLU A 151 -7.95 6.90 4.04
CA GLU A 151 -8.80 7.33 2.92
C GLU A 151 -8.37 6.66 1.61
N LEU A 152 -7.07 6.56 1.33
CA LEU A 152 -6.57 5.85 0.14
C LEU A 152 -6.88 4.35 0.20
N GLU A 153 -6.83 3.75 1.39
CA GLU A 153 -7.28 2.38 1.63
C GLU A 153 -8.78 2.23 1.33
N ARG A 154 -9.62 3.15 1.83
CA ARG A 154 -11.07 3.17 1.59
C ARG A 154 -11.41 3.34 0.10
N LEU A 155 -10.59 4.10 -0.63
CA LEU A 155 -10.71 4.26 -2.09
C LEU A 155 -10.23 3.01 -2.86
N GLY A 156 -9.72 2.00 -2.16
CA GLY A 156 -9.27 0.73 -2.71
C GLY A 156 -7.95 0.85 -3.48
N VAL A 157 -7.06 1.75 -3.04
CA VAL A 157 -5.74 1.96 -3.66
C VAL A 157 -4.70 1.11 -2.95
N PRO A 158 -4.11 0.10 -3.61
CA PRO A 158 -3.02 -0.67 -3.04
C PRO A 158 -1.71 0.13 -3.06
N PRO A 159 -0.76 -0.11 -2.14
CA PRO A 159 -0.87 -0.84 -0.89
C PRO A 159 -1.08 0.13 0.28
N PHE A 160 -2.03 1.07 0.15
CA PHE A 160 -2.29 2.04 1.20
C PHE A 160 -3.13 1.41 2.30
N PHE A 161 -2.63 1.53 3.52
CA PHE A 161 -3.29 1.16 4.77
C PHE A 161 -2.57 1.85 5.92
N ALA A 162 -3.28 2.06 7.04
CA ALA A 162 -2.69 2.68 8.21
C ALA A 162 -1.56 1.79 8.78
N THR A 163 -0.32 2.30 8.77
CA THR A 163 0.85 1.56 9.24
C THR A 163 1.95 2.49 9.74
N THR A 164 2.76 1.98 10.66
CA THR A 164 3.99 2.61 11.16
C THR A 164 5.24 1.83 10.73
N ASP A 165 5.07 0.73 9.99
CA ASP A 165 6.18 -0.09 9.52
C ASP A 165 7.01 0.65 8.46
N PRO A 166 8.33 0.83 8.66
CA PRO A 166 9.16 1.63 7.75
C PRO A 166 9.21 1.08 6.32
N ASP A 167 9.18 -0.26 6.15
CA ASP A 167 9.24 -0.88 4.83
C ASP A 167 7.93 -0.66 4.05
N ALA A 168 6.78 -0.89 4.71
CA ALA A 168 5.47 -0.57 4.15
C ALA A 168 5.34 0.92 3.83
N LEU A 169 5.82 1.81 4.71
CA LEU A 169 5.84 3.26 4.48
C LEU A 169 6.71 3.64 3.28
N ALA A 170 7.89 3.02 3.12
CA ALA A 170 8.75 3.27 1.97
C ALA A 170 8.07 2.86 0.65
N MET A 171 7.37 1.73 0.66
CA MET A 171 6.56 1.28 -0.48
C MET A 171 5.40 2.23 -0.78
N GLN A 172 4.65 2.66 0.25
CA GLN A 172 3.54 3.60 0.10
C GLN A 172 4.02 4.96 -0.44
N ARG A 173 5.13 5.51 0.04
CA ARG A 173 5.73 6.76 -0.48
C ARG A 173 6.09 6.62 -1.96
N ARG A 174 6.71 5.50 -2.34
CA ARG A 174 7.04 5.23 -3.74
C ARG A 174 5.78 5.15 -4.60
N MET A 175 4.71 4.54 -4.10
CA MET A 175 3.44 4.45 -4.81
C MET A 175 2.72 5.80 -4.90
N ALA A 176 2.76 6.61 -3.83
CA ALA A 176 2.19 7.95 -3.80
C ALA A 176 2.85 8.86 -4.84
N HIS A 177 4.18 8.83 -4.93
CA HIS A 177 4.91 9.57 -5.95
C HIS A 177 4.50 9.18 -7.38
N ILE A 178 4.24 7.89 -7.63
CA ILE A 178 3.77 7.43 -8.95
C ILE A 178 2.34 7.89 -9.22
N LEU A 179 1.47 7.80 -8.21
CA LEU A 179 0.10 8.32 -8.29
C LEU A 179 0.09 9.80 -8.66
N GLU A 180 0.89 10.61 -7.99
CA GLU A 180 1.03 12.04 -8.27
C GLU A 180 1.41 12.27 -9.73
N ARG A 181 2.49 11.62 -10.20
CA ARG A 181 2.93 11.74 -11.60
C ARG A 181 1.88 11.31 -12.61
N LEU A 182 1.20 10.19 -12.36
CA LEU A 182 0.12 9.71 -13.23
C LEU A 182 -1.08 10.65 -13.28
N MET A 183 -1.35 11.38 -12.18
CA MET A 183 -2.44 12.36 -12.13
C MET A 183 -2.06 13.71 -12.78
N GLU A 184 -0.77 14.02 -12.88
CA GLU A 184 -0.23 15.19 -13.58
C GLU A 184 -0.17 14.97 -15.10
N ASP A 185 0.14 13.74 -15.54
CA ASP A 185 0.27 13.37 -16.96
C ASP A 185 -1.08 13.10 -17.66
N ALA A 186 -2.22 13.14 -16.94
CA ALA A 186 -3.55 12.72 -17.41
C ALA A 186 -4.56 13.85 -17.56
#